data_AF-A0A9E3FQX6-F1
#
_entry.id   AF-A0A9E3FQX6-F1
#
_cell.length_a   1.000
_cell.length_b   1.000
_cell.length_c   1.000
_cell.angle_alpha   90.00
_cell.angle_beta   90.00
_cell.angle_gamma   90.00
#
_symmetry.space_group_name_H-M   'P 1'
#
loop_
_entity.id
_entity.type
_entity.pdbx_description
1 polymer ?
#
loop_
_entity_poly.entity_id
_entity_poly.type
_entity_poly.pdbx_seq_one_letter_code
_entity_poly.pdbx_strand_id
1 'polypeptide(L)'
;MVRAATSGQPANSDLSCPRQYHGVDLEWRRESARHRQGDHDAHARQALENFNFFAIPHVAIADTDEALGVYGAIDCGDYVTSFTLAAQALGVATIPQAALASQCGVVRSHFGIGGERRVPCGISLGYPDRAHRANTYRTGRASIADTVMFIGNWWNPDPAWRQLGVGKMSPLY
;
A
#
# COMPACT_ATOMS: atom_id res chain seq x y z
N MET A 1 -9.03 -15.74 -7.22
CA MET A 1 -9.34 -14.43 -6.60
C MET A 1 -10.69 -13.87 -7.07
N VAL A 2 -10.89 -13.55 -8.35
CA VAL A 2 -12.18 -13.02 -8.89
C VAL A 2 -13.41 -13.79 -8.41
N ARG A 3 -13.43 -15.12 -8.57
CA ARG A 3 -14.56 -15.98 -8.14
C ARG A 3 -14.93 -15.80 -6.66
N ALA A 4 -13.94 -15.60 -5.79
CA ALA A 4 -14.18 -15.41 -4.37
C ALA A 4 -14.74 -14.01 -4.09
N ALA A 5 -14.19 -12.97 -4.74
CA ALA A 5 -14.67 -11.60 -4.62
C ALA A 5 -16.13 -11.43 -5.11
N THR A 6 -16.56 -12.20 -6.11
CA THR A 6 -17.93 -12.16 -6.64
C THR A 6 -18.89 -13.12 -5.92
N SER A 7 -18.43 -13.91 -4.96
CA SER A 7 -19.25 -14.96 -4.31
C SER A 7 -20.25 -14.43 -3.29
N GLY A 8 -20.16 -13.15 -2.92
CA GLY A 8 -20.97 -12.54 -1.85
C GLY A 8 -20.52 -12.90 -0.43
N GLN A 9 -19.47 -13.71 -0.27
CA GLN A 9 -18.89 -13.97 1.05
C GLN A 9 -18.19 -12.72 1.60
N PRO A 10 -18.29 -12.48 2.93
CA PRO A 10 -17.61 -11.36 3.56
C PRO A 10 -16.09 -11.50 3.40
N ALA A 11 -15.40 -10.35 3.31
CA ALA A 11 -13.95 -10.29 3.32
C ALA A 11 -13.38 -10.92 4.60
N ASN A 12 -12.30 -11.67 4.48
CA ASN A 12 -11.59 -12.32 5.57
C ASN A 12 -10.15 -11.77 5.68
N SER A 13 -10.02 -10.50 6.04
CA SER A 13 -8.70 -9.88 6.24
C SER A 13 -8.06 -10.34 7.54
N ASP A 14 -6.76 -10.59 7.50
CA ASP A 14 -5.94 -10.87 8.69
C ASP A 14 -5.71 -9.63 9.56
N LEU A 15 -5.63 -8.47 8.91
CA LEU A 15 -5.47 -7.18 9.58
C LEU A 15 -6.82 -6.48 9.67
N SER A 16 -7.12 -5.98 10.86
CA SER A 16 -8.34 -5.23 11.13
C SER A 16 -8.42 -3.98 10.25
N CYS A 17 -9.58 -3.76 9.63
CA CYS A 17 -9.86 -2.51 8.92
C CYS A 17 -9.78 -1.33 9.91
N PRO A 18 -9.29 -0.15 9.49
CA PRO A 18 -9.32 1.03 10.35
C PRO A 18 -10.72 1.32 10.87
N ARG A 19 -10.85 1.52 12.18
CA ARG A 19 -12.13 1.81 12.85
C ARG A 19 -12.81 3.06 12.30
N GLN A 20 -12.03 4.08 11.96
CA GLN A 20 -12.48 5.37 11.44
C GLN A 20 -11.29 6.11 10.82
N TYR A 21 -11.58 7.05 9.92
CA TYR A 21 -10.63 8.00 9.36
C TYR A 21 -11.06 9.42 9.76
N HIS A 22 -10.11 10.28 10.13
CA HIS A 22 -10.37 11.65 10.58
C HIS A 22 -9.54 12.66 9.81
N GLY A 23 -10.02 13.91 9.74
CA GLY A 23 -9.29 15.02 9.15
C GLY A 23 -8.71 14.70 7.76
N VAL A 24 -7.41 14.95 7.60
CA VAL A 24 -6.66 14.73 6.35
C VAL A 24 -6.77 13.29 5.85
N ASP A 25 -6.78 12.28 6.73
CA ASP A 25 -6.87 10.88 6.32
C ASP A 25 -8.22 10.56 5.65
N LEU A 26 -9.31 11.17 6.15
CA LEU A 26 -10.63 11.01 5.55
C LEU A 26 -10.74 11.75 4.22
N GLU A 27 -10.16 12.94 4.12
CA GLU A 27 -10.10 13.72 2.89
C GLU A 27 -9.35 12.96 1.79
N TRP A 28 -8.21 12.36 2.12
CA TRP A 28 -7.44 11.52 1.18
C TRP A 28 -8.15 10.25 0.81
N ARG A 29 -8.81 9.59 1.76
CA ARG A 29 -9.60 8.40 1.42
C ARG A 29 -10.68 8.76 0.41
N ARG A 30 -11.31 9.92 0.56
CA ARG A 30 -12.28 10.44 -0.42
C ARG A 30 -11.61 10.75 -1.75
N GLU A 31 -10.51 11.51 -1.76
CA GLU A 31 -9.74 11.85 -2.96
C GLU A 31 -9.26 10.62 -3.74
N SER A 32 -8.64 9.67 -3.05
CA SER A 32 -8.11 8.43 -3.66
C SER A 32 -9.23 7.53 -4.19
N ALA A 33 -10.43 7.65 -3.62
CA ALA A 33 -11.64 6.98 -4.11
C ALA A 33 -12.46 7.85 -5.08
N ARG A 34 -12.01 9.07 -5.44
CA ARG A 34 -12.72 9.92 -6.41
C ARG A 34 -12.63 9.27 -7.78
N HIS A 35 -13.77 8.81 -8.26
CA HIS A 35 -13.99 8.61 -9.69
C HIS A 35 -15.13 9.51 -10.16
N ARG A 36 -15.45 9.45 -11.47
CA ARG A 36 -16.59 10.17 -12.04
C ARG A 36 -17.84 9.84 -11.24
N GLN A 37 -18.40 10.84 -10.56
CA GLN A 37 -19.63 10.70 -9.79
C GLN A 37 -20.76 10.19 -10.72
N GLY A 38 -21.48 9.15 -10.28
CA GLY A 38 -22.72 8.68 -10.91
C GLY A 38 -22.71 7.28 -11.54
N ASP A 39 -21.58 6.56 -11.59
CA ASP A 39 -21.51 5.23 -12.22
C ASP A 39 -21.01 4.15 -11.24
N HIS A 40 -21.91 3.71 -10.35
CA HIS A 40 -21.64 2.67 -9.36
C HIS A 40 -21.15 1.35 -9.99
N ASP A 41 -21.63 1.03 -11.19
CA ASP A 41 -21.23 -0.20 -11.89
C ASP A 41 -19.80 -0.10 -12.42
N ALA A 42 -19.39 1.05 -12.95
CA ALA A 42 -17.99 1.29 -13.31
C ALA A 42 -17.06 1.21 -12.10
N HIS A 43 -17.49 1.73 -10.94
CA HIS A 43 -16.74 1.57 -9.70
C HIS A 43 -16.57 0.11 -9.30
N ALA A 44 -17.65 -0.68 -9.33
CA ALA A 44 -17.60 -2.10 -8.97
C ALA A 44 -16.67 -2.88 -9.93
N ARG A 45 -16.76 -2.60 -11.24
CA ARG A 45 -15.86 -3.20 -12.26
C ARG A 45 -14.39 -2.85 -12.00
N GLN A 46 -14.09 -1.58 -11.75
CA GLN A 46 -12.71 -1.15 -11.45
C GLN A 46 -12.19 -1.75 -10.14
N ALA A 47 -13.03 -1.86 -9.12
CA ALA A 47 -12.65 -2.50 -7.87
C ALA A 47 -12.33 -3.99 -8.08
N LEU A 48 -13.07 -4.67 -8.95
CA LEU A 48 -12.87 -6.07 -9.27
C LEU A 48 -11.52 -6.35 -9.96
N GLU A 49 -10.97 -5.37 -10.69
CA GLU A 49 -9.64 -5.50 -11.32
C GLU A 49 -8.52 -5.76 -10.30
N ASN A 50 -8.70 -5.39 -9.03
CA ASN A 50 -7.75 -5.79 -7.99
C ASN A 50 -7.58 -7.31 -7.93
N PHE A 51 -8.67 -8.05 -8.03
CA PHE A 51 -8.70 -9.51 -7.95
C PHE A 51 -8.35 -10.19 -9.28
N ASN A 52 -8.28 -9.42 -10.36
CA ASN A 52 -7.75 -9.82 -11.66
C ASN A 52 -6.29 -9.33 -11.86
N PHE A 53 -5.66 -8.81 -10.80
CA PHE A 53 -4.29 -8.29 -10.83
C PHE A 53 -4.06 -7.22 -11.90
N PHE A 54 -5.11 -6.50 -12.31
CA PHE A 54 -5.08 -5.55 -13.43
C PHE A 54 -4.54 -6.17 -14.74
N ALA A 55 -4.86 -7.45 -14.98
CA ALA A 55 -4.38 -8.26 -16.11
C ALA A 55 -2.84 -8.44 -16.15
N ILE A 56 -2.16 -8.29 -15.01
CA ILE A 56 -0.72 -8.48 -14.86
C ILE A 56 -0.42 -9.95 -14.52
N PRO A 57 0.63 -10.58 -15.11
CA PRO A 57 0.90 -12.01 -14.93
C PRO A 57 1.62 -12.38 -13.63
N HIS A 58 2.18 -11.41 -12.90
CA HIS A 58 2.96 -11.67 -11.69
C HIS A 58 2.34 -10.99 -10.47
N VAL A 59 2.32 -11.72 -9.37
CA VAL A 59 1.90 -11.24 -8.05
C VAL A 59 2.88 -11.78 -7.00
N ALA A 60 3.35 -10.90 -6.12
CA ALA A 60 4.06 -11.27 -4.90
C ALA A 60 3.08 -11.19 -3.72
N ILE A 61 3.19 -12.11 -2.77
CA ILE A 61 2.41 -12.08 -1.53
C ILE A 61 3.37 -11.73 -0.39
N ALA A 62 3.10 -10.62 0.30
CA ALA A 62 3.83 -10.27 1.51
C ALA A 62 3.12 -10.93 2.70
N ASP A 63 3.89 -11.55 3.59
CA ASP A 63 3.39 -12.11 4.84
C ASP A 63 4.33 -11.83 6.01
N THR A 64 3.79 -11.91 7.21
CA THR A 64 4.53 -11.78 8.48
C THR A 64 4.14 -12.90 9.42
N ASP A 65 5.02 -13.23 10.36
CA ASP A 65 4.66 -14.09 11.48
C ASP A 65 3.57 -13.41 12.33
N GLU A 66 2.59 -14.20 12.72
CA GLU A 66 1.47 -13.80 13.56
C GLU A 66 1.92 -13.27 14.91
N ALA A 67 2.94 -13.89 15.50
CA ALA A 67 3.45 -13.56 16.82
C ALA A 67 4.08 -12.16 16.89
N LEU A 68 4.48 -11.60 15.73
CA LEU A 68 5.03 -10.23 15.65
C LEU A 68 3.93 -9.16 15.75
N GLY A 69 2.66 -9.53 15.54
CA GLY A 69 1.53 -8.61 15.60
C GLY A 69 1.74 -7.34 14.76
N VAL A 70 1.57 -6.18 15.40
CA VAL A 70 1.68 -4.87 14.74
C VAL A 70 3.11 -4.59 14.23
N TYR A 71 4.15 -5.05 14.93
CA TYR A 71 5.53 -4.85 14.50
C TYR A 71 5.80 -5.53 13.15
N GLY A 72 5.31 -6.76 12.98
CA GLY A 72 5.42 -7.46 11.71
C GLY A 72 4.73 -6.73 10.56
N ALA A 73 3.59 -6.07 10.81
CA ALA A 73 2.91 -5.25 9.81
C ALA A 73 3.70 -3.98 9.44
N ILE A 74 4.40 -3.35 10.41
CA ILE A 74 5.28 -2.20 10.17
C ILE A 74 6.47 -2.62 9.30
N ASP A 75 7.16 -3.70 9.68
CA ASP A 75 8.32 -4.23 8.94
C ASP A 75 7.92 -4.63 7.51
N CYS A 76 6.74 -5.24 7.34
CA CYS A 76 6.19 -5.50 6.01
C CYS A 76 5.96 -4.21 5.22
N GLY A 77 5.50 -3.12 5.85
CA GLY A 77 5.33 -1.82 5.19
C GLY A 77 6.64 -1.28 4.63
N ASP A 78 7.72 -1.37 5.40
CA ASP A 78 9.07 -0.96 4.98
C ASP A 78 9.60 -1.86 3.85
N TYR A 79 9.39 -3.17 3.95
CA TYR A 79 9.75 -4.11 2.89
C TYR A 79 8.98 -3.83 1.59
N VAL A 80 7.66 -3.64 1.65
CA VAL A 80 6.81 -3.35 0.48
C VAL A 80 7.23 -2.04 -0.19
N THR A 81 7.60 -1.03 0.61
CA THR A 81 8.12 0.25 0.12
C THR A 81 9.46 0.04 -0.59
N SER A 82 10.39 -0.65 0.03
CA SER A 82 11.71 -0.96 -0.54
C SER A 82 11.61 -1.78 -1.82
N PHE A 83 10.76 -2.79 -1.83
CA PHE A 83 10.45 -3.63 -3.00
C PHE A 83 9.92 -2.78 -4.16
N THR A 84 8.95 -1.91 -3.89
CA THR A 84 8.33 -1.04 -4.89
C THR A 84 9.33 -0.04 -5.48
N LEU A 85 10.18 0.55 -4.63
CA LEU A 85 11.24 1.45 -5.08
C LEU A 85 12.29 0.73 -5.94
N ALA A 86 12.71 -0.47 -5.53
CA ALA A 86 13.64 -1.29 -6.29
C ALA A 86 13.06 -1.73 -7.65
N ALA A 87 11.81 -2.19 -7.67
CA ALA A 87 11.11 -2.53 -8.91
C ALA A 87 11.03 -1.32 -9.86
N GLN A 88 10.67 -0.14 -9.32
CA GLN A 88 10.61 1.09 -10.09
C GLN A 88 11.99 1.47 -10.69
N ALA A 89 13.07 1.31 -9.93
CA ALA A 89 14.43 1.57 -10.40
C ALA A 89 14.83 0.65 -11.58
N LEU A 90 14.22 -0.54 -11.66
CA LEU A 90 14.40 -1.51 -12.75
C LEU A 90 13.36 -1.34 -13.88
N GLY A 91 12.51 -0.30 -13.82
CA GLY A 91 11.47 -0.04 -14.83
C GLY A 91 10.23 -0.94 -14.70
N VAL A 92 10.09 -1.67 -13.60
CA VAL A 92 8.94 -2.51 -13.27
C VAL A 92 7.94 -1.70 -12.45
N ALA A 93 6.68 -1.68 -12.87
CA ALA A 93 5.60 -1.09 -12.11
C ALA A 93 5.07 -2.09 -11.08
N THR A 94 4.67 -1.60 -9.91
CA THR A 94 4.04 -2.39 -8.86
C THR A 94 2.72 -1.75 -8.42
N ILE A 95 1.81 -2.59 -7.95
CA ILE A 95 0.54 -2.18 -7.35
C ILE A 95 0.40 -2.95 -6.04
N PRO A 96 0.78 -2.36 -4.89
CA PRO A 96 0.48 -2.92 -3.58
C PRO A 96 -1.03 -2.88 -3.31
N GLN A 97 -1.61 -4.00 -2.88
CA GLN A 97 -3.06 -4.21 -2.83
C GLN A 97 -3.50 -4.84 -1.51
N ALA A 98 -4.14 -4.04 -0.66
CA ALA A 98 -4.87 -4.54 0.50
C ALA A 98 -6.12 -5.37 0.08
N ALA A 99 -6.65 -5.16 -1.12
CA ALA A 99 -7.79 -5.93 -1.64
C ALA A 99 -7.50 -7.43 -1.74
N LEU A 100 -6.27 -7.83 -2.11
CA LEU A 100 -5.89 -9.24 -2.13
C LEU A 100 -5.83 -9.83 -0.72
N ALA A 101 -5.32 -9.07 0.24
CA ALA A 101 -5.31 -9.44 1.66
C ALA A 101 -6.71 -9.55 2.27
N SER A 102 -7.70 -8.83 1.74
CA SER A 102 -9.10 -8.97 2.19
C SER A 102 -9.73 -10.31 1.80
N GLN A 103 -9.02 -11.14 1.02
CA GLN A 103 -9.39 -12.51 0.64
C GLN A 103 -8.32 -13.50 1.14
N CYS A 104 -7.79 -13.30 2.36
CA CYS A 104 -6.61 -14.01 2.86
C CYS A 104 -6.80 -15.53 2.85
N GLY A 105 -8.01 -16.03 3.13
CA GLY A 105 -8.29 -17.47 3.11
C GLY A 105 -8.04 -18.09 1.73
N VAL A 106 -8.39 -17.38 0.65
CA VAL A 106 -8.14 -17.83 -0.72
C VAL A 106 -6.64 -17.83 -1.02
N VAL A 107 -5.95 -16.75 -0.64
CA VAL A 107 -4.50 -16.62 -0.80
C VAL A 107 -3.79 -17.76 -0.06
N ARG A 108 -4.15 -18.02 1.19
CA ARG A 108 -3.60 -19.10 2.01
C ARG A 108 -3.83 -20.47 1.41
N SER A 109 -5.06 -20.80 1.04
CA SER A 109 -5.37 -22.09 0.43
C SER A 109 -4.65 -22.30 -0.90
N HIS A 110 -4.42 -21.23 -1.67
CA HIS A 110 -3.75 -21.33 -2.96
C HIS A 110 -2.23 -21.52 -2.85
N PHE A 111 -1.58 -20.78 -1.94
CA PHE A 111 -0.12 -20.78 -1.79
C PHE A 111 0.39 -21.68 -0.66
N GLY A 112 -0.49 -22.34 0.09
CA GLY A 112 -0.11 -23.19 1.22
C GLY A 112 0.42 -22.41 2.41
N ILE A 113 -0.04 -21.18 2.63
CA ILE A 113 0.39 -20.32 3.73
C ILE A 113 -0.32 -20.76 5.03
N GLY A 114 0.45 -21.14 6.05
CA GLY A 114 -0.05 -21.61 7.34
C GLY A 114 -0.73 -20.52 8.17
N GLY A 115 -1.53 -20.93 9.16
CA GLY A 115 -2.35 -20.02 10.00
C GLY A 115 -1.55 -19.10 10.92
N GLU A 116 -0.26 -19.42 11.12
CA GLU A 116 0.76 -18.67 11.85
C GLU A 116 1.36 -17.50 11.06
N ARG A 117 0.97 -17.34 9.79
CA ARG A 117 1.33 -16.16 8.99
C ARG A 117 0.17 -15.18 8.97
N ARG A 118 0.40 -13.91 8.68
CA ARG A 118 -0.61 -12.88 8.40
C ARG A 118 -0.25 -12.21 7.07
N VAL A 119 -1.24 -11.96 6.22
CA VAL A 119 -1.04 -11.40 4.87
C VAL A 119 -1.48 -9.94 4.85
N PRO A 120 -0.57 -8.96 5.03
CA PRO A 120 -0.90 -7.53 4.99
C PRO A 120 -1.30 -7.04 3.59
N CYS A 121 -0.67 -7.55 2.52
CA CYS A 121 -0.99 -7.17 1.15
C CYS A 121 -0.48 -8.20 0.12
N GLY A 122 -1.04 -8.13 -1.10
CA GLY A 122 -0.39 -8.67 -2.30
C GLY A 122 0.15 -7.53 -3.16
N ILE A 123 1.09 -7.82 -4.04
CA ILE A 123 1.74 -6.83 -4.92
C ILE A 123 1.69 -7.35 -6.35
N SER A 124 0.83 -6.80 -7.19
CA SER A 124 0.87 -7.09 -8.63
C SER A 124 2.05 -6.34 -9.26
N LEU A 125 2.80 -6.95 -10.17
CA LEU A 125 4.00 -6.35 -10.76
C LEU A 125 4.24 -6.74 -12.21
N GLY A 126 4.65 -5.78 -13.03
CA GLY A 126 4.90 -5.99 -14.45
C GLY A 126 5.33 -4.70 -15.16
N TYR A 127 5.34 -4.74 -16.49
CA TYR A 127 5.68 -3.55 -17.27
C TYR A 127 4.43 -2.68 -17.47
N PRO A 128 4.51 -1.36 -17.18
CA PRO A 128 3.35 -0.49 -17.24
C PRO A 128 2.94 -0.20 -18.69
N ASP A 129 1.65 -0.31 -18.99
CA ASP A 129 1.07 0.30 -20.18
C ASP A 129 1.00 1.82 -20.00
N ARG A 130 1.93 2.55 -20.61
CA ARG A 130 2.02 4.01 -20.50
C ARG A 130 0.90 4.75 -21.24
N ALA A 131 0.19 4.08 -22.16
CA ALA A 131 -0.95 4.65 -22.86
C ALA A 131 -2.26 4.53 -22.07
N HIS A 132 -2.31 3.64 -21.07
CA HIS A 132 -3.51 3.43 -20.27
C HIS A 132 -3.85 4.66 -19.42
N ARG A 133 -5.05 5.22 -19.60
CA ARG A 133 -5.48 6.47 -18.92
C ARG A 133 -5.44 6.40 -17.40
N ALA A 134 -5.67 5.22 -16.80
CA ALA A 134 -5.57 5.09 -15.35
C ALA A 134 -4.15 5.40 -14.82
N ASN A 135 -3.11 5.19 -15.64
CA ASN A 135 -1.73 5.42 -15.27
C ASN A 135 -1.31 6.90 -15.35
N THR A 136 -2.18 7.79 -15.86
CA THR A 136 -1.98 9.25 -15.83
C THR A 136 -2.56 9.90 -14.59
N TYR A 137 -3.40 9.19 -13.83
CA TYR A 137 -3.97 9.72 -12.59
C TYR A 137 -2.87 9.96 -11.54
N ARG A 138 -2.99 11.06 -10.80
CA ARG A 138 -2.08 11.42 -9.71
C ARG A 138 -2.92 11.82 -8.51
N THR A 139 -2.58 11.26 -7.36
CA THR A 139 -3.14 11.66 -6.07
C THR A 139 -2.26 12.75 -5.44
N GLY A 140 -2.88 13.67 -4.71
CA GLY A 140 -2.18 14.60 -3.84
C GLY A 140 -1.41 13.92 -2.70
N ARG A 141 -0.66 14.72 -1.95
CA ARG A 141 -0.03 14.36 -0.69
C ARG A 141 -0.27 15.49 0.31
N ALA A 142 -0.25 15.17 1.61
CA ALA A 142 -0.25 16.19 2.68
C ALA A 142 0.86 17.19 2.43
N SER A 143 0.64 18.41 2.90
CA SER A 143 1.76 19.29 3.13
C SER A 143 2.59 18.78 4.32
N ILE A 144 3.85 19.19 4.38
CA ILE A 144 4.70 18.91 5.55
C ILE A 144 4.04 19.42 6.84
N ALA A 145 3.35 20.56 6.78
CA ALA A 145 2.66 21.15 7.93
C ALA A 145 1.51 20.27 8.46
N ASP A 146 0.91 19.42 7.61
CA ASP A 146 -0.18 18.52 8.02
C ASP A 146 0.33 17.23 8.68
N THR A 147 1.60 16.87 8.47
CA THR A 147 2.16 15.56 8.84
C THR A 147 3.34 15.63 9.81
N VAL A 148 3.95 16.80 9.97
CA VAL A 148 5.16 16.98 10.77
C VAL A 148 4.98 18.14 11.75
N MET A 149 5.19 17.85 13.03
CA MET A 149 5.33 18.86 14.08
C MET A 149 6.81 19.02 14.42
N PHE A 150 7.38 20.19 14.12
CA PHE A 150 8.76 20.52 14.49
C PHE A 150 8.81 21.01 15.94
N ILE A 151 9.66 20.41 16.77
CA ILE A 151 9.89 20.83 18.16
C ILE A 151 11.30 21.43 18.29
N GLY A 152 11.39 22.69 18.72
CA GLY A 152 12.65 23.42 18.91
C GLY A 152 13.25 24.04 17.64
N ASN A 153 14.36 24.76 17.78
CA ASN A 153 15.00 25.55 16.71
C ASN A 153 15.93 24.71 15.79
N TRP A 154 15.86 23.38 15.87
CA TRP A 154 16.76 22.46 15.15
C TRP A 154 16.41 22.33 13.66
N TRP A 155 15.18 22.70 13.29
CA TRP A 155 14.77 22.81 11.90
C TRP A 155 15.12 24.21 11.38
N ASN A 156 16.20 24.29 10.60
CA ASN A 156 16.53 25.47 9.83
C ASN A 156 16.10 25.24 8.37
N PRO A 157 15.11 25.97 7.83
CA PRO A 157 14.73 25.87 6.42
C PRO A 157 15.82 26.38 5.46
N ASP A 158 16.86 27.04 5.97
CA ASP A 158 18.09 27.35 5.23
C ASP A 158 18.89 26.06 4.96
N PRO A 159 19.30 25.77 3.70
CA PRO A 159 20.11 24.61 3.35
C PRO A 159 21.52 24.58 3.99
N ALA A 160 21.88 25.53 4.86
CA ALA A 160 23.12 25.55 5.65
C ALA A 160 23.42 24.23 6.38
N TRP A 161 22.43 23.39 6.70
CA TRP A 161 22.65 22.04 7.25
C TRP A 161 23.44 21.11 6.31
N ARG A 162 23.50 21.39 5.00
CA ARG A 162 24.37 20.67 4.06
C ARG A 162 25.86 20.99 4.25
N GLN A 163 26.18 22.13 4.87
CA GLN A 163 27.56 22.54 5.21
C GLN A 163 27.94 22.17 6.64
N LEU A 164 26.95 22.04 7.54
CA LEU A 164 27.14 21.44 8.85
C LEU A 164 27.33 19.94 8.64
N GLY A 165 28.60 19.49 8.68
CA GLY A 165 28.95 18.09 8.48
C GLY A 165 27.99 17.16 9.22
N VAL A 166 27.44 16.18 8.49
CA VAL A 166 26.48 15.19 8.99
C VAL A 166 26.94 14.76 10.37
N GLY A 167 26.20 15.16 11.41
CA GLY A 167 26.52 14.78 12.78
C GLY A 167 26.73 13.28 12.79
N LYS A 168 27.89 12.82 13.26
CA LYS A 168 28.19 11.39 13.31
C LYS A 168 27.11 10.73 14.15
N MET A 169 26.27 9.93 13.50
CA MET A 169 25.35 9.05 14.19
C MET A 169 26.23 8.03 14.91
N SER A 170 26.33 8.15 16.25
CA SER A 170 26.95 7.09 17.04
C SER A 170 26.21 5.79 16.72
N PRO A 171 26.91 4.69 16.38
CA PRO A 171 26.22 3.43 16.14
C PRO A 171 25.40 3.11 17.39
N LEU A 172 24.12 2.85 17.20
CA LEU A 172 23.27 2.29 18.25
C LEU A 172 23.57 0.79 18.36
N TYR A 173 24.81 0.46 18.75
CA TYR A 173 25.25 -0.84 19.28
C TYR A 173 26.50 -0.62 20.13
#